data_AF-A0AAW0QSJ5-F1
#
_entry.id   AF-A0AAW0QSJ5-F1
#
_cell.length_a   1.000
_cell.length_b   1.000
_cell.length_c   1.000
_cell.angle_alpha   90.00
_cell.angle_beta   90.00
_cell.angle_gamma   90.00
#
_symmetry.space_group_name_H-M   'P 1'
#
loop_
_entity.id
_entity.type
_entity.pdbx_description
1 polymer ?
#
loop_
_entity_poly.entity_id
_entity_poly.type
_entity_poly.pdbx_seq_one_letter_code
_entity_poly.pdbx_strand_id
1 'polypeptide(L)'
;MATAETAKLGAPHAPKPASKSAFLEFEQELKHLLKHERKDKAKHELPYFEPLAHLSDEDLTSFTVDDFVSVRHAEVAYGHILFGKLRIPAMPETGPCYIHFRAFEPGPEEGKTAEIHSIHTIRAELPDGGFAYKAVFSKDDALEWFDT
;
A
#
# COMPACT_ATOMS: atom_id res chain seq x y z
N MET A 1 -13.40 11.24 -7.01
CA MET A 1 -12.13 10.98 -6.32
C MET A 1 -12.13 11.83 -5.06
N ALA A 2 -12.00 11.22 -3.88
CA ALA A 2 -11.72 11.99 -2.67
C ALA A 2 -10.30 12.53 -2.73
N THR A 3 -10.09 13.73 -2.24
CA THR A 3 -8.78 14.40 -2.16
C THR A 3 -8.40 14.58 -0.68
N ALA A 4 -7.12 14.76 -0.39
CA ALA A 4 -6.63 15.05 0.98
C ALA A 4 -7.35 16.24 1.65
N GLU A 5 -7.86 17.18 0.85
CA GLU A 5 -8.58 18.37 1.34
C GLU A 5 -10.02 18.08 1.79
N THR A 6 -10.63 17.02 1.26
CA THR A 6 -12.05 16.68 1.52
C THR A 6 -12.20 15.50 2.47
N ALA A 7 -11.21 14.60 2.53
CA ALA A 7 -11.23 13.43 3.39
C ALA A 7 -10.23 13.58 4.54
N LYS A 8 -10.73 13.67 5.78
CA LYS A 8 -9.87 13.72 6.98
C LYS A 8 -9.25 12.36 7.23
N LEU A 9 -7.95 12.23 6.96
CA LEU A 9 -7.20 11.01 7.24
C LEU A 9 -6.97 10.86 8.75
N GLY A 10 -7.62 9.87 9.36
CA GLY A 10 -7.52 9.56 10.79
C GLY A 10 -6.11 9.21 11.25
N ALA A 11 -5.90 9.10 12.56
CA ALA A 11 -4.60 8.72 13.13
C ALA A 11 -4.24 7.26 12.77
N PRO A 12 -2.94 6.94 12.58
CA PRO A 12 -2.50 5.57 12.37
C PRO A 12 -2.78 4.71 13.60
N HIS A 13 -3.32 3.51 13.38
CA HIS A 13 -3.54 2.53 14.42
C HIS A 13 -3.30 1.10 13.91
N ALA A 14 -3.22 0.12 14.81
CA ALA A 14 -3.16 -1.29 14.42
C ALA A 14 -4.48 -1.76 13.77
N PRO A 15 -4.46 -2.65 12.77
CA PRO A 15 -5.69 -3.11 12.11
C PRO A 15 -6.66 -3.78 13.07
N LYS A 16 -7.88 -3.23 13.11
CA LYS A 16 -9.01 -3.80 13.85
C LYS A 16 -9.63 -4.95 13.04
N PRO A 17 -10.49 -5.80 13.65
CA PRO A 17 -11.12 -6.92 12.95
C PRO A 17 -11.77 -6.54 11.61
N ALA A 18 -12.47 -5.40 11.54
CA ALA A 18 -13.08 -4.92 10.29
C ALA A 18 -12.04 -4.68 9.18
N SER A 19 -10.94 -3.97 9.47
CA SER A 19 -9.88 -3.73 8.49
C SER A 19 -9.16 -5.01 8.07
N LYS A 20 -9.03 -5.99 8.99
CA LYS A 20 -8.49 -7.31 8.66
C LYS A 20 -9.43 -8.08 7.73
N SER A 21 -10.75 -8.05 7.98
CA SER A 21 -11.74 -8.65 7.08
C SER A 21 -11.70 -8.03 5.70
N ALA A 22 -11.69 -6.69 5.61
CA ALA A 22 -11.56 -5.97 4.34
C ALA A 22 -10.28 -6.38 3.61
N PHE A 23 -9.15 -6.49 4.30
CA PHE A 23 -7.89 -6.97 3.71
C PHE A 23 -8.00 -8.36 3.09
N LEU A 24 -8.68 -9.30 3.77
CA LEU A 24 -8.87 -10.66 3.24
C LEU A 24 -9.69 -10.68 1.95
N GLU A 25 -10.58 -9.71 1.73
CA GLU A 25 -11.38 -9.60 0.51
C GLU A 25 -10.52 -9.20 -0.71
N PHE A 26 -9.54 -8.29 -0.53
CA PHE A 26 -8.68 -7.82 -1.62
C PHE A 26 -7.25 -8.39 -1.59
N GLU A 27 -6.91 -9.32 -0.69
CA GLU A 27 -5.53 -9.82 -0.51
C GLU A 27 -4.94 -10.35 -1.83
N GLN A 28 -5.71 -11.16 -2.57
CA GLN A 28 -5.25 -11.75 -3.83
C GLN A 28 -5.07 -10.68 -4.92
N GLU A 29 -5.98 -9.73 -4.99
CA GLU A 29 -5.90 -8.58 -5.91
C GLU A 29 -4.68 -7.70 -5.58
N LEU A 30 -4.39 -7.46 -4.30
CA LEU A 30 -3.18 -6.75 -3.87
C LEU A 30 -1.90 -7.49 -4.28
N LYS A 31 -1.87 -8.82 -4.13
CA LYS A 31 -0.74 -9.65 -4.60
C LYS A 31 -0.57 -9.54 -6.11
N HIS A 32 -1.66 -9.54 -6.87
CA HIS A 32 -1.64 -9.35 -8.32
C HIS A 32 -1.14 -7.96 -8.71
N LEU A 33 -1.67 -6.91 -8.08
CA LEU A 33 -1.28 -5.52 -8.31
C LEU A 33 0.20 -5.30 -8.00
N LEU A 34 0.71 -5.82 -6.89
CA LEU A 34 2.12 -5.70 -6.52
C LEU A 34 3.06 -6.34 -7.55
N LYS A 35 2.72 -7.54 -8.04
CA LYS A 35 3.46 -8.20 -9.12
C LYS A 35 3.39 -7.41 -10.42
N HIS A 36 2.22 -6.86 -10.74
CA HIS A 36 2.01 -6.04 -11.93
C HIS A 36 2.86 -4.77 -11.88
N GLU A 37 2.74 -3.97 -10.82
CA GLU A 37 3.51 -2.74 -10.64
C GLU A 37 5.01 -2.99 -10.68
N ARG A 38 5.50 -4.04 -10.00
CA ARG A 38 6.93 -4.40 -10.05
C ARG A 38 7.40 -4.64 -11.49
N LYS A 39 6.64 -5.41 -12.28
CA LYS A 39 6.99 -5.74 -13.67
C LYS A 39 6.88 -4.54 -14.59
N ASP A 40 5.85 -3.72 -14.41
CA ASP A 40 5.64 -2.48 -15.16
C ASP A 40 6.79 -1.49 -14.95
N LYS A 41 7.13 -1.18 -13.69
CA LYS A 41 8.24 -0.26 -13.39
C LYS A 41 9.59 -0.80 -13.86
N ALA A 42 9.83 -2.11 -13.74
CA ALA A 42 11.04 -2.75 -14.26
C ALA A 42 11.13 -2.65 -15.80
N LYS A 43 10.02 -2.81 -16.53
CA LYS A 43 9.97 -2.63 -18.00
C LYS A 43 10.34 -1.21 -18.42
N HIS A 44 10.03 -0.23 -17.57
CA HIS A 44 10.37 1.18 -17.78
C HIS A 44 11.71 1.60 -17.16
N GLU A 45 12.51 0.64 -16.67
CA GLU A 45 13.82 0.88 -16.05
C GLU A 45 13.75 1.85 -14.85
N LEU A 46 12.61 1.88 -14.14
CA LEU A 46 12.39 2.75 -12.99
C LEU A 46 12.69 1.99 -11.67
N PRO A 47 13.63 2.45 -10.83
CA PRO A 47 14.13 1.69 -9.67
C PRO A 47 13.21 1.72 -8.43
N TYR A 48 11.89 1.86 -8.59
CA TYR A 48 10.93 1.92 -7.47
C TYR A 48 11.02 0.73 -6.49
N PHE A 49 11.20 -0.47 -7.06
CA PHE A 49 11.22 -1.74 -6.33
C PHE A 49 12.63 -2.31 -6.22
N GLU A 50 13.68 -1.51 -6.43
CA GLU A 50 15.08 -1.94 -6.31
C GLU A 50 15.36 -2.72 -5.01
N PRO A 51 14.85 -2.30 -3.83
CA PRO A 51 15.10 -3.05 -2.59
C PRO A 51 14.55 -4.49 -2.60
N LEU A 52 13.59 -4.80 -3.47
CA LEU A 52 12.95 -6.12 -3.60
C LEU A 52 13.41 -6.88 -4.85
N ALA A 53 14.39 -6.36 -5.60
CA ALA A 53 14.83 -6.95 -6.88
C ALA A 53 15.36 -8.39 -6.74
N HIS A 54 15.84 -8.75 -5.56
CA HIS A 54 16.36 -10.08 -5.25
C HIS A 54 15.29 -11.10 -4.86
N LEU A 55 14.03 -10.67 -4.64
CA LEU A 55 12.93 -11.56 -4.23
C LEU A 55 12.22 -12.19 -5.42
N SER A 56 11.82 -13.45 -5.27
CA SER A 56 10.89 -14.11 -6.20
C SER A 56 9.48 -13.47 -6.14
N ASP A 57 8.63 -13.73 -7.15
CA ASP A 57 7.21 -13.35 -7.09
C ASP A 57 6.50 -14.00 -5.88
N GLU A 58 6.90 -15.21 -5.51
CA GLU A 58 6.35 -15.97 -4.37
C GLU A 58 6.74 -15.33 -3.03
N ASP A 59 8.02 -15.00 -2.84
CA ASP A 59 8.52 -14.34 -1.62
C ASP A 59 7.92 -12.94 -1.46
N LEU A 60 7.81 -12.19 -2.57
CA LEU A 60 7.20 -10.86 -2.61
C LEU A 60 5.74 -10.89 -2.14
N THR A 61 5.02 -11.97 -2.42
CA THR A 61 3.58 -12.13 -2.15
C THR A 61 3.29 -13.11 -1.01
N SER A 62 4.30 -13.46 -0.21
CA SER A 62 4.21 -14.38 0.91
C SER A 62 3.47 -13.80 2.13
N PHE A 63 3.19 -12.50 2.14
CA PHE A 63 2.49 -11.81 3.21
C PHE A 63 1.07 -12.35 3.43
N THR A 64 0.60 -12.18 4.66
CA THR A 64 -0.73 -12.55 5.14
C THR A 64 -1.37 -11.38 5.91
N VAL A 65 -2.58 -11.58 6.42
CA VAL A 65 -3.26 -10.58 7.27
C VAL A 65 -2.49 -10.22 8.55
N ASP A 66 -1.60 -11.09 9.03
CA ASP A 66 -0.78 -10.81 10.23
C ASP A 66 0.36 -9.83 9.94
N ASP A 67 0.72 -9.67 8.67
CA ASP A 67 1.72 -8.70 8.21
C ASP A 67 1.12 -7.30 7.99
N PHE A 68 -0.21 -7.17 8.11
CA PHE A 68 -0.90 -5.89 8.06
C PHE A 68 -0.71 -5.18 9.41
N VAL A 69 0.23 -4.21 9.45
CA VAL A 69 0.74 -3.66 10.72
C VAL A 69 0.11 -2.33 11.12
N SER A 70 -0.33 -1.51 10.16
CA SER A 70 -0.91 -0.21 10.46
C SER A 70 -1.92 0.20 9.41
N VAL A 71 -2.99 0.83 9.85
CA VAL A 71 -4.08 1.33 9.02
C VAL A 71 -4.41 2.77 9.37
N ARG A 72 -4.83 3.54 8.36
CA ARG A 72 -5.50 4.83 8.51
C ARG A 72 -6.76 4.81 7.67
N HIS A 73 -7.79 5.47 8.18
CA HIS A 73 -9.09 5.57 7.51
C HIS A 73 -9.35 7.02 7.13
N ALA A 74 -9.92 7.22 5.95
CA ALA A 74 -10.47 8.50 5.56
C ALA A 74 -11.94 8.31 5.16
N GLU A 75 -12.82 9.10 5.77
CA GLU A 75 -14.25 9.04 5.50
C GLU A 75 -14.58 9.69 4.15
N VAL A 76 -15.42 9.03 3.36
CA VAL A 76 -15.95 9.53 2.09
C VAL A 76 -17.46 9.28 2.02
N ALA A 77 -18.14 9.89 1.06
CA ALA A 77 -19.61 9.91 1.00
C ALA A 77 -20.31 8.53 1.02
N TYR A 78 -19.64 7.47 0.56
CA TYR A 78 -20.23 6.13 0.39
C TYR A 78 -19.39 5.02 1.03
N GLY A 79 -18.52 5.35 1.99
CA GLY A 79 -17.67 4.37 2.64
C GLY A 79 -16.39 4.99 3.20
N HIS A 80 -15.34 4.19 3.24
CA HIS A 80 -14.04 4.58 3.78
C HIS A 80 -12.92 4.27 2.79
N ILE A 81 -11.95 5.17 2.70
CA ILE A 81 -10.67 4.87 2.08
C ILE A 81 -9.77 4.31 3.16
N LEU A 82 -9.31 3.10 2.93
CA LEU A 82 -8.39 2.40 3.79
C LEU A 82 -6.98 2.58 3.24
N PHE A 83 -6.11 3.20 4.02
CA PHE A 83 -4.68 3.21 3.78
C PHE A 83 -4.07 2.15 4.67
N GLY A 84 -3.23 1.29 4.11
CA GLY A 84 -2.57 0.23 4.85
C GLY A 84 -1.06 0.20 4.68
N LYS A 85 -0.35 -0.10 5.76
CA LYS A 85 1.07 -0.47 5.77
C LYS A 85 1.16 -1.98 5.97
N LEU A 86 1.74 -2.66 5.00
CA LEU A 86 1.87 -4.11 4.94
C LEU A 86 3.34 -4.49 4.93
N ARG A 87 3.75 -5.41 5.78
CA ARG A 87 5.10 -5.96 5.81
C ARG A 87 5.27 -7.03 4.73
N ILE A 88 6.46 -7.09 4.12
CA ILE A 88 6.92 -8.20 3.29
C ILE A 88 7.78 -9.11 4.19
N PRO A 89 7.29 -10.31 4.56
CA PRO A 89 7.97 -11.20 5.53
C PRO A 89 9.35 -11.64 5.07
N ALA A 90 9.54 -11.80 3.76
CA ALA A 90 10.79 -12.22 3.15
C ALA A 90 11.93 -11.19 3.28
N MET A 91 11.63 -9.97 3.72
CA MET A 91 12.62 -8.91 3.93
C MET A 91 13.04 -8.83 5.41
N PRO A 92 14.31 -8.47 5.70
CA PRO A 92 14.76 -8.21 7.06
C PRO A 92 14.00 -7.05 7.72
N GLU A 93 13.71 -7.17 9.02
CA GLU A 93 13.01 -6.11 9.79
C GLU A 93 13.78 -4.78 9.85
N THR A 94 15.10 -4.84 9.69
CA THR A 94 15.99 -3.67 9.73
C THR A 94 15.99 -2.85 8.45
N GLY A 95 15.44 -3.38 7.36
CA GLY A 95 15.42 -2.73 6.04
C GLY A 95 14.06 -2.12 5.69
N PRO A 96 13.97 -1.44 4.53
CA PRO A 96 12.68 -1.14 3.94
C PRO A 96 12.00 -2.46 3.58
N CYS A 97 11.00 -2.84 4.36
CA CYS A 97 10.28 -4.10 4.24
C CYS A 97 8.76 -3.89 4.20
N TYR A 98 8.30 -2.67 3.97
CA TYR A 98 6.88 -2.34 3.94
C TYR A 98 6.45 -1.81 2.58
N ILE A 99 5.23 -2.14 2.18
CA ILE A 99 4.51 -1.42 1.13
C ILE A 99 3.35 -0.66 1.76
N HIS A 100 3.04 0.49 1.20
CA HIS A 100 1.82 1.21 1.53
C HIS A 100 0.82 0.99 0.40
N PHE A 101 -0.44 0.75 0.75
CA PHE A 101 -1.49 0.50 -0.21
C PHE A 101 -2.74 1.31 0.13
N ARG A 102 -3.56 1.57 -0.86
CA ARG A 102 -4.86 2.22 -0.73
C ARG A 102 -5.94 1.30 -1.25
N ALA A 103 -6.99 1.12 -0.46
CA ALA A 103 -8.17 0.34 -0.78
C ALA A 103 -9.43 1.16 -0.51
N PHE A 104 -10.54 0.77 -1.14
CA PHE A 104 -11.86 1.31 -0.87
C PHE A 104 -12.68 0.25 -0.13
N GLU A 105 -13.22 0.64 1.02
CA GLU A 105 -14.16 -0.15 1.81
C GLU A 105 -15.55 0.48 1.63
N PRO A 106 -16.45 -0.13 0.84
CA PRO A 106 -17.79 0.39 0.61
C PRO A 106 -18.63 0.35 1.89
N GLY A 107 -19.58 1.28 2.02
CA GLY A 107 -20.53 1.28 3.13
C GLY A 107 -21.41 0.02 3.17
N PRO A 108 -21.93 -0.37 4.36
CA PRO A 108 -22.69 -1.60 4.54
C PRO A 108 -23.97 -1.68 3.70
N GLU A 109 -24.50 -0.55 3.25
CA GLU A 109 -25.69 -0.48 2.39
C GLU A 109 -25.41 -0.85 0.93
N GLU A 110 -24.14 -0.86 0.48
CA GLU A 110 -23.80 -1.15 -0.92
C GLU A 110 -23.74 -2.65 -1.24
N GLY A 111 -23.58 -3.52 -0.23
CA GLY A 111 -23.45 -4.97 -0.44
C GLY A 111 -22.24 -5.38 -1.30
N LYS A 112 -21.24 -4.51 -1.42
CA LYS A 112 -19.99 -4.72 -2.17
C LYS A 112 -18.85 -5.11 -1.23
N THR A 113 -17.85 -5.78 -1.79
CA THR A 113 -16.60 -6.10 -1.10
C THR A 113 -15.60 -4.96 -1.19
N ALA A 114 -14.63 -4.93 -0.28
CA ALA A 114 -13.50 -4.02 -0.33
C ALA A 114 -12.62 -4.31 -1.55
N GLU A 115 -12.10 -3.25 -2.16
CA GLU A 115 -11.32 -3.32 -3.40
C GLU A 115 -9.99 -2.60 -3.25
N ILE A 116 -8.91 -3.24 -3.71
CA ILE A 116 -7.60 -2.58 -3.77
C ILE A 116 -7.62 -1.51 -4.86
N HIS A 117 -7.03 -0.34 -4.57
CA HIS A 117 -6.98 0.78 -5.50
C HIS A 117 -5.58 0.98 -6.07
N SER A 118 -4.57 1.14 -5.20
CA SER A 118 -3.21 1.43 -5.64
C SER A 118 -2.15 1.08 -4.58
N ILE A 119 -0.89 1.05 -5.02
CA ILE A 119 0.29 0.90 -4.18
C ILE A 119 1.05 2.22 -4.20
N HIS A 120 1.46 2.69 -3.03
CA HIS A 120 2.14 3.96 -2.92
C HIS A 120 3.50 3.91 -3.62
N THR A 121 3.69 4.85 -4.53
CA THR A 121 4.98 5.10 -5.16
C THR A 121 5.32 6.58 -5.03
N ILE A 122 6.59 6.89 -4.79
CA ILE A 122 7.09 8.26 -4.68
C ILE A 122 8.12 8.47 -5.79
N ARG A 123 7.93 9.54 -6.55
CA ARG A 123 8.93 10.13 -7.43
C ARG A 123 9.24 11.52 -6.90
N ALA A 124 10.48 11.74 -6.46
CA ALA A 124 10.93 13.03 -5.94
C ALA A 124 12.08 13.57 -6.80
N GLU A 125 12.05 14.86 -7.11
CA GLU A 125 13.17 15.56 -7.75
C GLU A 125 14.33 15.73 -6.78
N LEU A 126 15.54 15.43 -7.24
CA LEU A 126 16.77 15.62 -6.49
C LEU A 126 17.38 16.99 -6.81
N PRO A 127 18.15 17.59 -5.87
CA PRO A 127 18.77 18.91 -6.08
C PRO A 127 19.70 19.00 -7.30
N ASP A 128 20.19 17.86 -7.79
CA ASP A 128 21.08 17.74 -8.95
C ASP A 128 20.34 17.59 -10.29
N GLY A 129 19.00 17.65 -10.28
CA GLY A 129 18.15 17.46 -11.45
C GLY A 129 17.81 16.00 -11.77
N GLY A 130 18.19 15.05 -10.91
CA GLY A 130 17.77 13.65 -10.98
C GLY A 130 16.40 13.38 -10.34
N PHE A 131 15.97 12.12 -10.37
CA PHE A 131 14.77 11.66 -9.66
C PHE A 131 15.10 10.50 -8.72
N ALA A 132 14.59 10.56 -7.49
CA ALA A 132 14.54 9.43 -6.59
C ALA A 132 13.19 8.71 -6.72
N TYR A 133 13.23 7.38 -6.67
CA TYR A 133 12.07 6.52 -6.82
C TYR A 133 11.95 5.61 -5.59
N LYS A 134 10.75 5.47 -5.04
CA LYS A 134 10.51 4.64 -3.86
C LYS A 134 9.12 4.00 -3.91
N ALA A 135 9.06 2.68 -3.76
CA ALA A 135 7.82 1.93 -3.51
C ALA A 135 7.89 1.05 -2.25
N VAL A 136 9.05 1.04 -1.58
CA VAL A 136 9.33 0.23 -0.39
C VAL A 136 9.70 1.16 0.75
N PHE A 137 9.02 0.98 1.86
CA PHE A 137 9.03 1.87 3.02
C PHE A 137 9.66 1.17 4.22
N SER A 138 10.22 1.97 5.10
CA SER A 138 10.73 1.58 6.40
C SER A 138 9.62 1.60 7.45
N LYS A 139 9.89 1.00 8.60
CA LYS A 139 8.94 0.95 9.72
C LYS A 139 8.45 2.34 10.14
N ASP A 140 9.36 3.31 10.15
CA ASP A 140 9.12 4.68 10.62
C ASP A 140 8.52 5.62 9.57
N ASP A 141 8.47 5.21 8.30
CA ASP A 141 7.81 6.00 7.26
C ASP A 141 6.32 6.17 7.57
N ALA A 142 5.83 7.40 7.60
CA ALA A 142 4.43 7.66 7.89
C ALA A 142 3.52 7.09 6.78
N LEU A 143 2.37 6.56 7.19
CA LEU A 143 1.33 6.19 6.25
C LEU A 143 0.55 7.46 5.90
N GLU A 144 0.96 8.17 4.86
CA GLU A 144 0.36 9.44 4.45
C GLU A 144 -0.72 9.26 3.38
N TRP A 145 -1.42 10.35 3.06
CA TRP A 145 -2.34 10.35 1.93
C TRP A 145 -1.54 10.26 0.62
N PHE A 146 -2.00 9.41 -0.31
CA PHE A 146 -1.48 9.35 -1.67
C PHE A 146 -2.57 8.99 -2.69
N ASP A 147 -2.41 9.50 -3.91
CA ASP A 147 -3.29 9.25 -5.07
C ASP A 147 -2.61 8.43 -6.16
N THR A 148 -1.33 8.11 -5.97
CA THR A 148 -0.47 7.33 -6.88
C THR A 148 -0.92 5.90 -7.01
#